data_AF-A0A401MKM9-F1
#
_entry.id   AF-A0A401MKM9-F1
#
_cell.length_a   1.000
_cell.length_b   1.000
_cell.length_c   1.000
_cell.angle_alpha   90.00
_cell.angle_beta   90.00
_cell.angle_gamma   90.00
#
_symmetry.space_group_name_H-M   'P 1'
#
loop_
_entity.id
_entity.type
_entity.pdbx_description
1 polymer ?
#
loop_
_entity_poly.entity_id
_entity_poly.type
_entity_poly.pdbx_seq_one_letter_code
_entity_poly.pdbx_strand_id
1 'polypeptide(L)'
;MNGQLSYAYAVLRSSPALERTALAGVHGVEGAPVTLVHSGAVAAAVGAVPLEEFSEAALKVRLEDLEWLEATARAHHLVIETLAAHTTVLPLRLATVYLDDDRVREMLSEREEAFSAMLDRLADHEEWGVKVYAEPPPPAPSAGPADEADEQSPGRTYLRDRRRRRQTREDTWRVAEEAVQRTELQARGLAVERARHRPQQGNLAQVSGENVANDAYLVPRRLADEFRSRMLHAADGLPGVRVDVTGPWAPYSFAMPPEPYEREGAVRQ
;
A
#
# COMPACT_ATOMS: atom_id res chain seq x y z
N MET A 1 -23.58 -17.94 23.16
CA MET A 1 -22.21 -17.95 23.73
C MET A 1 -21.40 -17.09 22.80
N ASN A 2 -21.10 -15.85 23.19
CA ASN A 2 -20.40 -14.92 22.31
C ASN A 2 -18.93 -15.35 22.26
N GLY A 3 -18.60 -16.17 21.26
CA GLY A 3 -17.21 -16.55 20.99
C GLY A 3 -16.41 -15.31 20.58
N GLN A 4 -15.15 -15.25 21.00
CA GLN A 4 -14.19 -14.24 20.53
C GLN A 4 -13.11 -14.92 19.70
N LEU A 5 -12.54 -14.17 18.77
CA LEU A 5 -11.37 -14.52 17.99
C LEU A 5 -10.24 -13.54 18.32
N SER A 6 -9.00 -13.96 18.09
CA SER A 6 -7.83 -13.09 18.20
C SER A 6 -7.48 -12.53 16.82
N TYR A 7 -7.75 -11.25 16.63
CA TYR A 7 -7.34 -10.51 15.43
C TYR A 7 -5.86 -10.13 15.55
N ALA A 8 -5.01 -10.58 14.63
CA ALA A 8 -3.58 -10.30 14.63
C ALA A 8 -3.23 -9.16 13.65
N TYR A 9 -2.58 -8.11 14.16
CA TYR A 9 -2.22 -6.92 13.39
C TYR A 9 -0.82 -7.01 12.79
N ALA A 10 0.17 -7.34 13.61
CA ALA A 10 1.56 -7.39 13.20
C ALA A 10 2.39 -8.32 14.10
N VAL A 11 3.48 -8.83 13.56
CA VAL A 11 4.54 -9.52 14.32
C VAL A 11 5.70 -8.55 14.56
N LEU A 12 6.29 -8.59 15.75
CA LEU A 12 7.38 -7.72 16.18
C LEU A 12 8.36 -8.48 17.09
N ARG A 13 9.48 -7.82 17.43
CA ARG A 13 10.38 -8.35 18.46
C ARG A 13 9.68 -8.35 19.82
N SER A 14 9.88 -9.44 20.56
CA SER A 14 9.35 -9.56 21.91
C SER A 14 9.98 -8.49 22.81
N SER A 15 9.16 -7.55 23.29
CA SER A 15 9.61 -6.47 24.18
C SER A 15 8.53 -6.12 25.20
N PRO A 16 8.72 -6.50 26.48
CA PRO A 16 7.79 -6.15 27.55
C PRO A 16 7.63 -4.64 27.80
N ALA A 17 8.53 -3.82 27.26
CA ALA A 17 8.44 -2.37 27.39
C ALA A 17 7.35 -1.78 26.47
N LEU A 18 7.16 -2.37 25.28
CA LEU A 18 6.21 -1.85 24.28
C LEU A 18 4.76 -1.92 24.75
N GLU A 19 4.39 -2.97 25.50
CA GLU A 19 3.03 -3.10 26.07
C GLU A 19 2.68 -1.95 27.00
N ARG A 20 3.64 -1.51 27.83
CA ARG A 20 3.42 -0.46 28.83
C ARG A 20 3.46 0.95 28.26
N THR A 21 4.10 1.14 27.10
CA THR A 21 4.30 2.47 26.51
C THR A 21 3.50 2.67 25.23
N ALA A 22 3.83 1.92 24.17
CA ALA A 22 3.34 2.18 22.83
C ALA A 22 1.89 1.74 22.63
N LEU A 23 1.46 0.69 23.33
CA LEU A 23 0.10 0.14 23.21
C LEU A 23 -0.87 0.64 24.30
N ALA A 24 -0.38 1.42 25.27
CA ALA A 24 -1.22 1.95 26.33
C ALA A 24 -2.32 2.87 25.76
N GLY A 25 -3.57 2.43 25.84
CA GLY A 25 -4.73 3.18 25.33
C GLY A 25 -4.94 3.07 23.82
N VAL A 26 -4.17 2.24 23.11
CA VAL A 26 -4.40 1.94 21.70
C VAL A 26 -5.55 0.95 21.60
N HIS A 27 -6.56 1.33 20.81
CA HIS A 27 -7.71 0.48 20.50
C HIS A 27 -7.68 0.17 19.01
N GLY A 28 -7.83 -1.12 18.69
CA GLY A 28 -7.82 -1.62 17.32
C GLY A 28 -9.22 -1.76 16.76
N VAL A 29 -9.40 -2.78 15.92
CA VAL A 29 -10.67 -3.16 15.31
C VAL A 29 -11.72 -3.46 16.38
N GLU A 30 -12.97 -3.08 16.13
CA GLU A 30 -14.08 -3.13 17.11
C GLU A 30 -13.81 -2.36 18.41
N GLY A 31 -12.86 -1.43 18.41
CA GLY A 31 -12.45 -0.71 19.61
C GLY A 31 -11.83 -1.60 20.68
N ALA A 32 -11.35 -2.80 20.31
CA ALA A 32 -10.73 -3.72 21.25
C ALA A 32 -9.36 -3.21 21.70
N PRO A 33 -9.01 -3.32 23.00
CA PRO A 33 -7.66 -3.00 23.46
C PRO A 33 -6.64 -3.94 22.78
N VAL A 34 -5.49 -3.39 22.42
CA VAL A 34 -4.41 -4.16 21.79
C VAL A 34 -3.44 -4.68 22.84
N THR A 35 -3.14 -5.98 22.80
CA THR A 35 -2.19 -6.66 23.69
C THR A 35 -1.12 -7.39 22.86
N LEU A 36 -0.06 -7.89 23.51
CA LEU A 36 0.93 -8.74 22.84
C LEU A 36 0.80 -10.20 23.29
N VAL A 37 0.79 -11.10 22.31
CA VAL A 37 1.01 -12.53 22.53
C VAL A 37 2.47 -12.83 22.25
N HIS A 38 3.20 -13.27 23.28
CA HIS A 38 4.64 -13.53 23.20
C HIS A 38 4.94 -15.01 22.92
N SER A 39 5.98 -15.27 22.11
CA SER A 39 6.57 -16.60 21.89
C SER A 39 8.06 -16.45 21.55
N GLY A 40 8.94 -16.90 22.44
CA GLY A 40 10.40 -16.77 22.26
C GLY A 40 10.84 -15.32 22.05
N ALA A 41 11.60 -15.08 20.97
CA ALA A 41 12.13 -13.76 20.58
C ALA A 41 11.13 -12.85 19.83
N VAL A 42 9.93 -13.34 19.55
CA VAL A 42 8.89 -12.61 18.79
C VAL A 42 7.60 -12.46 19.58
N ALA A 43 6.77 -11.50 19.15
CA ALA A 43 5.43 -11.30 19.67
C ALA A 43 4.49 -10.87 18.54
N ALA A 44 3.20 -11.14 18.70
CA ALA A 44 2.14 -10.62 17.83
C ALA A 44 1.30 -9.60 18.60
N ALA A 45 1.03 -8.46 17.98
CA ALA A 45 0.00 -7.54 18.46
C ALA A 45 -1.37 -8.05 18.07
N VAL A 46 -2.25 -8.22 19.06
CA VAL A 46 -3.58 -8.81 18.88
C VAL A 46 -4.68 -7.98 19.55
N GLY A 47 -5.92 -8.17 19.11
CA GLY A 47 -7.12 -7.63 19.75
C GLY A 47 -8.29 -8.59 19.60
N ALA A 48 -9.15 -8.68 20.62
CA ALA A 48 -10.28 -9.59 20.62
C ALA A 48 -11.42 -9.05 19.75
N VAL A 49 -11.94 -9.87 18.83
CA VAL A 49 -13.06 -9.51 17.94
C VAL A 49 -14.19 -10.55 18.03
N PRO A 50 -15.46 -10.18 17.77
CA PRO A 50 -16.58 -11.11 17.84
C PRO A 50 -16.51 -12.20 16.76
N LEU A 51 -16.65 -13.48 17.16
CA LEU A 51 -16.66 -14.62 16.23
C LEU A 51 -17.75 -14.47 15.15
N GLU A 52 -18.92 -13.98 15.53
CA GLU A 52 -20.07 -13.86 14.63
C GLU A 52 -19.82 -12.89 13.47
N GLU A 53 -18.98 -11.88 13.69
CA GLU A 53 -18.65 -10.84 12.70
C GLU A 53 -17.36 -11.13 11.92
N PHE A 54 -16.43 -11.88 12.54
CA PHE A 54 -15.10 -12.15 12.00
C PHE A 54 -14.86 -13.61 11.61
N SER A 55 -15.89 -14.46 11.67
CA SER A 55 -15.82 -15.80 11.07
C SER A 55 -15.55 -15.73 9.57
N GLU A 56 -14.99 -16.79 8.99
CA GLU A 56 -14.68 -16.83 7.54
C GLU A 56 -15.90 -16.50 6.67
N ALA A 57 -17.07 -17.03 7.03
CA ALA A 57 -18.32 -16.77 6.30
C ALA A 57 -18.76 -15.30 6.43
N ALA A 58 -18.63 -14.72 7.62
CA ALA A 58 -18.98 -13.32 7.87
C ALA A 58 -18.01 -12.36 7.15
N LEU A 59 -16.70 -12.63 7.20
CA LEU A 59 -15.68 -11.83 6.51
C LEU A 59 -15.93 -11.77 5.00
N LYS A 60 -16.33 -12.86 4.35
CA LYS A 60 -16.65 -12.85 2.91
C LYS A 60 -17.73 -11.83 2.56
N VAL A 61 -18.76 -11.70 3.40
CA VAL A 61 -19.85 -10.74 3.19
C VAL A 61 -19.41 -9.33 3.59
N ARG A 62 -18.72 -9.18 4.73
CA ARG A 62 -18.34 -7.88 5.29
C ARG A 62 -17.24 -7.19 4.47
N LEU A 63 -16.38 -7.93 3.80
CA LEU A 63 -15.37 -7.35 2.89
C LEU A 63 -15.99 -6.70 1.65
N GLU A 64 -17.27 -6.98 1.33
CA GLU A 64 -18.03 -6.29 0.27
C GLU A 64 -18.69 -4.99 0.78
N ASP A 65 -18.80 -4.83 2.10
CA ASP A 65 -19.29 -3.61 2.76
C ASP A 65 -18.15 -2.60 2.86
N LEU A 66 -18.18 -1.59 1.99
CA LEU A 66 -17.11 -0.58 1.87
C LEU A 66 -16.93 0.25 3.15
N GLU A 67 -18.01 0.56 3.87
CA GLU A 67 -17.95 1.38 5.08
C GLU A 67 -17.29 0.58 6.21
N TRP A 68 -17.70 -0.67 6.38
CA TRP A 68 -17.07 -1.57 7.35
C TRP A 68 -15.61 -1.86 7.00
N LEU A 69 -15.32 -2.12 5.72
CA LEU A 69 -13.96 -2.35 5.23
C LEU A 69 -13.05 -1.15 5.50
N GLU A 70 -13.53 0.06 5.22
CA GLU A 70 -12.78 1.29 5.49
C GLU A 70 -12.51 1.46 6.98
N ALA A 71 -13.54 1.34 7.83
CA ALA A 71 -13.39 1.46 9.29
C ALA A 71 -12.40 0.43 9.85
N THR A 72 -12.52 -0.83 9.42
CA THR A 72 -11.64 -1.93 9.83
C THR A 72 -10.22 -1.71 9.35
N ALA A 73 -10.03 -1.28 8.10
CA ALA A 73 -8.70 -0.99 7.54
C ALA A 73 -8.02 0.17 8.26
N ARG A 74 -8.76 1.24 8.58
CA ARG A 74 -8.24 2.37 9.37
C ARG A 74 -7.79 1.95 10.76
N ALA A 75 -8.62 1.19 11.48
CA ALA A 75 -8.28 0.70 12.81
C ALA A 75 -7.07 -0.26 12.78
N HIS A 76 -7.03 -1.17 11.81
CA HIS A 76 -5.89 -2.06 11.59
C HIS A 76 -4.59 -1.27 11.33
N HIS A 77 -4.65 -0.28 10.44
CA HIS A 77 -3.50 0.53 10.08
C HIS A 77 -2.99 1.37 11.25
N LEU A 78 -3.90 1.98 12.03
CA LEU A 78 -3.57 2.77 13.21
C LEU A 78 -2.69 1.98 14.19
N VAL A 79 -3.05 0.73 14.48
CA VAL A 79 -2.27 -0.13 15.39
C VAL A 79 -0.86 -0.37 14.85
N ILE A 80 -0.76 -0.65 13.55
CA ILE A 80 0.52 -0.95 12.89
C ILE A 80 1.42 0.29 12.83
N GLU A 81 0.88 1.45 12.45
CA GLU A 81 1.63 2.71 12.44
C GLU A 81 2.12 3.08 13.84
N THR A 82 1.26 2.90 14.85
CA THR A 82 1.62 3.17 16.25
C THR A 82 2.80 2.29 16.69
N LEU A 83 2.79 1.01 16.34
CA LEU A 83 3.90 0.10 16.62
C LEU A 83 5.15 0.44 15.79
N ALA A 84 4.98 0.74 14.50
CA ALA A 84 6.07 1.06 13.57
C ALA A 84 6.85 2.32 13.98
N ALA A 85 6.20 3.26 14.68
CA ALA A 85 6.85 4.43 15.26
C ALA A 85 7.86 4.10 16.38
N HIS A 86 7.77 2.90 16.97
CA HIS A 86 8.57 2.50 18.13
C HIS A 86 9.49 1.30 17.86
N THR A 87 9.14 0.44 16.91
CA THR A 87 9.89 -0.78 16.59
C THR A 87 9.71 -1.18 15.13
N THR A 88 10.59 -2.04 14.63
CA THR A 88 10.33 -2.77 13.39
C THR A 88 9.16 -3.73 13.58
N VAL A 89 8.27 -3.74 12.60
CA VAL A 89 7.06 -4.57 12.56
C VAL A 89 6.98 -5.32 11.24
N LEU A 90 6.33 -6.48 11.27
CA LEU A 90 5.86 -7.24 10.13
C LEU A 90 4.35 -7.10 10.08
N PRO A 91 3.80 -6.16 9.29
CA PRO A 91 2.36 -6.06 9.12
C PRO A 91 1.76 -7.37 8.60
N LEU A 92 0.75 -7.88 9.29
CA LEU A 92 -0.05 -8.99 8.80
C LEU A 92 -1.14 -8.45 7.87
N ARG A 93 -1.72 -9.32 7.05
CA ARG A 93 -2.82 -8.93 6.16
C ARG A 93 -4.04 -8.51 6.97
N LEU A 94 -4.83 -7.60 6.42
CA LEU A 94 -6.13 -7.24 6.97
C LEU A 94 -6.97 -8.50 7.20
N ALA A 95 -7.68 -8.53 8.33
CA ALA A 95 -8.56 -9.64 8.74
C ALA A 95 -7.83 -10.98 8.95
N THR A 96 -6.56 -10.94 9.38
CA THR A 96 -5.88 -12.14 9.90
C THR A 96 -6.40 -12.44 11.31
N VAL A 97 -7.21 -13.49 11.45
CA VAL A 97 -7.84 -13.90 12.71
C VAL A 97 -7.49 -15.33 13.09
N TYR A 98 -7.36 -15.59 14.39
CA TYR A 98 -7.11 -16.89 15.00
C TYR A 98 -8.22 -17.23 15.98
N LEU A 99 -8.40 -18.53 16.27
CA LEU A 99 -9.42 -18.98 17.21
C LEU A 99 -9.25 -18.38 18.60
N ASP A 100 -7.99 -18.25 19.04
CA ASP A 100 -7.60 -17.69 20.34
C ASP A 100 -6.12 -17.31 20.33
N ASP A 101 -5.65 -16.73 21.46
CA ASP A 101 -4.27 -16.34 21.66
C ASP A 101 -3.30 -17.55 21.71
N ASP A 102 -3.79 -18.75 22.01
CA ASP A 102 -2.95 -19.96 22.03
C ASP A 102 -2.57 -20.36 20.61
N ARG A 103 -3.49 -20.25 19.65
CA ARG A 103 -3.20 -20.44 18.21
C ARG A 103 -2.27 -19.37 17.65
N VAL A 104 -2.38 -18.13 18.13
CA VAL A 104 -1.40 -17.08 17.79
C VAL A 104 -0.01 -17.48 18.29
N ARG A 105 0.10 -17.97 19.54
CA ARG A 105 1.37 -18.38 20.13
C ARG A 105 2.01 -19.57 19.41
N GLU A 106 1.21 -20.55 19.01
CA GLU A 106 1.65 -21.69 18.20
C GLU A 106 2.22 -21.22 16.86
N MET A 107 1.48 -20.38 16.13
CA MET A 107 1.94 -19.78 14.87
C MET A 107 3.27 -19.02 15.02
N LEU A 108 3.43 -18.26 16.11
CA LEU A 108 4.68 -17.57 16.40
C LEU A 108 5.82 -18.53 16.68
N SER A 109 5.59 -19.59 17.47
CA SER A 109 6.63 -20.59 17.80
C SER A 109 7.10 -21.36 16.57
N GLU A 110 6.18 -21.76 15.68
CA GLU A 110 6.51 -22.54 14.49
C GLU A 110 7.36 -21.74 13.49
N ARG A 111 7.25 -20.41 13.53
CA ARG A 111 7.84 -19.50 12.55
C ARG A 111 8.80 -18.50 13.18
N GLU A 112 9.23 -18.73 14.41
CA GLU A 112 10.05 -17.79 15.19
C GLU A 112 11.31 -17.35 14.43
N GLU A 113 12.04 -18.33 13.86
CA GLU A 113 13.26 -18.06 13.08
C GLU A 113 12.97 -17.25 11.82
N ALA A 114 11.90 -17.59 11.09
CA ALA A 114 11.51 -16.89 9.87
C ALA A 114 11.08 -15.45 10.15
N PHE A 115 10.27 -15.23 11.18
CA PHE A 115 9.88 -13.88 11.60
C PHE A 115 11.06 -13.08 12.10
N SER A 116 11.96 -13.69 12.88
CA SER A 116 13.19 -13.05 13.35
C SER A 116 14.05 -12.57 12.19
N ALA A 117 14.30 -13.43 11.20
CA ALA A 117 15.10 -13.08 10.02
C ALA A 117 14.47 -11.94 9.21
N MET A 118 13.13 -11.93 9.06
CA MET A 118 12.44 -10.83 8.39
C MET A 118 12.49 -9.52 9.17
N LEU A 119 12.34 -9.57 10.50
CA LEU A 119 12.48 -8.39 11.36
C LEU A 119 13.90 -7.81 11.29
N ASP A 120 14.94 -8.65 11.31
CA ASP A 120 16.33 -8.19 11.19
C ASP A 120 16.60 -7.56 9.82
N ARG A 121 16.05 -8.14 8.76
CA ARG A 121 16.16 -7.62 7.39
C ARG A 121 15.50 -6.24 7.23
N LEU A 122 14.42 -5.99 7.95
CA LEU A 122 13.64 -4.74 7.89
C LEU A 122 14.04 -3.72 8.96
N ALA A 123 14.96 -4.08 9.85
CA ALA A 123 15.48 -3.17 10.88
C ALA A 123 16.09 -1.92 10.25
N ASP A 124 15.75 -0.74 10.77
CA ASP A 124 16.20 0.57 10.27
C ASP A 124 15.89 0.86 8.78
N HIS A 125 14.85 0.23 8.25
CA HIS A 125 14.32 0.53 6.92
C HIS A 125 12.88 1.05 6.98
N GLU A 126 12.51 1.81 5.95
CA GLU A 126 11.19 2.39 5.76
C GLU A 126 10.69 2.08 4.35
N GLU A 127 9.39 1.86 4.21
CA GLU A 127 8.77 1.69 2.90
C GLU A 127 8.30 3.03 2.35
N TRP A 128 8.64 3.30 1.09
CA TRP A 128 8.22 4.48 0.35
C TRP A 128 7.49 4.07 -0.93
N GLY A 129 6.27 4.55 -1.10
CA GLY A 129 5.49 4.37 -2.32
C GLY A 129 5.80 5.46 -3.34
N VAL A 130 6.03 5.08 -4.59
CA VAL A 130 6.25 6.00 -5.71
C VAL A 130 5.25 5.66 -6.82
N LYS A 131 4.41 6.63 -7.18
CA LYS A 131 3.45 6.49 -8.27
C LYS A 131 3.74 7.51 -9.36
N VAL A 132 3.70 7.07 -10.61
CA VAL A 132 3.87 7.94 -11.78
C VAL A 132 2.56 8.00 -12.54
N TYR A 133 2.10 9.21 -12.85
CA TYR A 133 0.86 9.48 -13.54
C TYR A 133 1.11 10.26 -14.85
N ALA A 134 0.46 9.82 -15.92
CA ALA A 134 0.36 10.56 -17.18
C ALA A 134 -0.90 11.44 -17.15
N GLU A 135 -0.72 12.74 -17.15
CA GLU A 135 -1.77 13.77 -17.07
C GLU A 135 -1.77 14.60 -18.35
N PRO A 136 -2.38 14.10 -19.45
CA PRO A 136 -2.44 14.84 -20.69
C PRO A 136 -3.18 16.16 -20.46
N PRO A 137 -2.66 17.30 -20.96
CA PRO A 137 -3.30 18.59 -20.75
C PRO A 137 -4.74 18.57 -21.30
N PRO A 138 -5.66 19.34 -20.68
CA PRO A 138 -7.01 19.45 -21.20
C PRO A 138 -6.97 19.92 -22.66
N PRO A 139 -7.86 19.42 -23.53
CA PRO A 139 -7.87 19.82 -24.92
C PRO A 139 -8.04 21.33 -25.01
N ALA A 140 -7.07 22.02 -25.60
CA ALA A 140 -7.17 23.45 -25.83
C ALA A 140 -8.48 23.75 -26.60
N PRO A 141 -9.29 24.73 -26.16
CA PRO A 141 -10.44 25.17 -26.92
C PRO A 141 -9.96 25.60 -28.31
N SER A 142 -10.69 25.23 -29.35
CA SER A 142 -10.40 25.63 -30.72
C SER A 142 -10.42 27.17 -30.81
N ALA A 143 -9.25 27.80 -30.77
CA ALA A 143 -9.11 29.23 -31.00
C ALA A 143 -9.03 29.48 -32.51
N GLY A 144 -10.06 30.10 -33.07
CA GLY A 144 -10.06 30.64 -34.43
C GLY A 144 -11.49 30.81 -34.97
N PRO A 145 -11.87 32.00 -35.49
CA PRO A 145 -13.13 32.17 -36.19
C PRO A 145 -13.12 31.27 -37.43
N ALA A 146 -14.27 30.70 -37.76
CA ALA A 146 -14.46 29.94 -38.98
C ALA A 146 -14.07 30.83 -40.18
N ASP A 147 -12.98 30.49 -40.87
CA ASP A 147 -12.88 30.84 -42.28
C ASP A 147 -14.01 30.09 -42.98
N GLU A 148 -15.01 30.83 -43.45
CA GLU A 148 -16.27 30.36 -44.04
C GLU A 148 -16.11 29.63 -45.39
N ALA A 149 -14.95 29.00 -45.65
CA ALA A 149 -14.64 28.36 -46.93
C ALA A 149 -14.44 26.84 -46.84
N ASP A 150 -14.66 26.23 -45.68
CA ASP A 150 -14.40 24.80 -45.50
C ASP A 150 -15.48 24.13 -44.63
N GLU A 151 -16.70 24.02 -45.17
CA GLU A 151 -17.75 23.11 -44.69
C GLU A 151 -17.34 21.63 -44.91
N GLN A 152 -16.15 21.24 -44.43
CA GLN A 152 -15.73 19.85 -44.38
C GLN A 152 -16.49 19.15 -43.26
N SER A 153 -17.42 18.29 -43.68
CA SER A 153 -18.23 17.34 -42.89
C SER A 153 -17.84 17.20 -41.41
N PRO A 154 -18.79 17.41 -40.47
CA PRO A 154 -18.58 17.26 -39.01
C PRO A 154 -17.83 15.98 -38.59
N GLY A 155 -17.94 14.89 -39.36
CA GLY A 155 -17.21 13.65 -39.13
C GLY A 155 -15.69 13.76 -39.33
N ARG A 156 -15.19 14.57 -40.27
CA ARG A 156 -13.75 14.78 -40.50
C ARG A 156 -13.10 15.59 -39.38
N THR A 157 -13.77 16.64 -38.92
CA THR A 157 -13.33 17.44 -37.77
C THR A 157 -13.27 16.60 -36.50
N TYR A 158 -14.33 15.81 -36.24
CA TYR A 158 -14.35 14.85 -35.12
C TYR A 158 -13.20 13.83 -35.19
N LEU A 159 -12.93 13.23 -36.35
CA LEU A 159 -11.83 12.28 -36.52
C LEU A 159 -10.46 12.93 -36.33
N ARG A 160 -10.27 14.18 -36.80
CA ARG A 160 -9.04 14.96 -36.60
C ARG A 160 -8.79 15.26 -35.13
N ASP A 161 -9.82 15.72 -34.42
CA ASP A 161 -9.74 16.00 -32.99
C ASP A 161 -9.50 14.74 -32.16
N ARG A 162 -10.15 13.62 -32.51
CA ARG A 162 -9.90 12.32 -31.90
C ARG A 162 -8.47 11.84 -32.11
N ARG A 163 -7.92 12.00 -33.32
CA ARG A 163 -6.52 11.66 -33.64
C ARG A 163 -5.54 12.53 -32.85
N ARG A 164 -5.78 13.84 -32.78
CA ARG A 164 -4.94 14.77 -32.00
C ARG A 164 -4.94 14.40 -30.52
N ARG A 165 -6.11 14.13 -29.93
CA ARG A 165 -6.24 13.70 -28.53
C ARG A 165 -5.50 12.39 -28.25
N ARG A 166 -5.62 11.42 -29.16
CA ARG A 166 -4.90 10.15 -29.05
C ARG A 166 -3.39 10.36 -29.10
N GLN A 167 -2.91 11.18 -30.03
CA GLN A 167 -1.48 11.48 -30.16
C GLN A 167 -0.95 12.20 -28.91
N THR A 168 -1.65 13.21 -28.39
CA THR A 168 -1.28 13.89 -27.13
C THR A 168 -1.21 12.91 -25.95
N ARG A 169 -2.15 11.96 -25.86
CA ARG A 169 -2.11 10.91 -24.83
C ARG A 169 -0.91 9.99 -24.99
N GLU A 170 -0.64 9.51 -26.20
CA GLU A 170 0.52 8.65 -26.51
C GLU A 170 1.85 9.39 -26.26
N ASP A 171 1.93 10.69 -26.54
CA ASP A 171 3.09 11.53 -26.25
C ASP A 171 3.29 11.67 -24.74
N THR A 172 2.23 11.99 -23.99
CA THR A 172 2.29 12.13 -22.52
C THR A 172 2.68 10.80 -21.86
N TRP A 173 2.16 9.68 -22.36
CA TRP A 173 2.52 8.35 -21.89
C TRP A 173 4.02 8.07 -22.05
N ARG A 174 4.60 8.39 -23.21
CA ARG A 174 6.05 8.24 -23.45
C ARG A 174 6.90 9.10 -22.52
N VAL A 175 6.46 10.33 -22.26
CA VAL A 175 7.13 11.21 -21.28
C VAL A 175 7.02 10.64 -19.86
N ALA A 176 5.89 10.02 -19.50
CA ALA A 176 5.72 9.35 -18.22
C ALA A 176 6.62 8.10 -18.09
N GLU A 177 6.83 7.32 -19.16
CA GLU A 177 7.81 6.23 -19.18
C GLU A 177 9.23 6.73 -18.92
N GLU A 178 9.60 7.92 -19.41
CA GLU A 178 10.87 8.55 -19.07
C GLU A 178 10.96 8.86 -17.57
N ALA A 179 9.90 9.40 -16.96
CA ALA A 179 9.85 9.62 -15.52
C ALA A 179 10.01 8.32 -14.72
N VAL A 180 9.41 7.22 -15.16
CA VAL A 180 9.60 5.89 -14.54
C VAL A 180 11.07 5.46 -14.61
N GLN A 181 11.73 5.64 -15.76
CA GLN A 181 13.16 5.31 -15.86
C GLN A 181 14.02 6.20 -14.94
N ARG A 182 13.66 7.49 -14.79
CA ARG A 182 14.34 8.41 -13.87
C ARG A 182 14.18 8.00 -12.41
N THR A 183 12.96 7.66 -11.97
CA THR A 183 12.73 7.20 -10.59
C THR A 183 13.51 5.92 -10.32
N GLU A 184 13.50 4.96 -11.25
CA GLU A 184 14.30 3.73 -11.14
C GLU A 184 15.80 4.00 -11.02
N LEU A 185 16.33 4.91 -11.83
CA LEU A 185 17.75 5.27 -11.80
C LEU A 185 18.12 5.98 -10.50
N GLN A 186 17.30 6.94 -10.06
CA GLN A 186 17.52 7.71 -8.85
C GLN A 186 17.42 6.86 -7.58
N ALA A 187 16.59 5.80 -7.59
CA ALA A 187 16.47 4.86 -6.48
C ALA A 187 17.72 3.97 -6.31
N ARG A 188 18.54 3.80 -7.35
CA ARG A 188 19.75 2.97 -7.28
C ARG A 188 20.72 3.53 -6.24
N GLY A 189 21.16 2.67 -5.33
CA GLY A 189 22.05 3.04 -4.24
C GLY A 189 21.36 3.75 -3.07
N LEU A 190 20.06 4.05 -3.18
CA LEU A 190 19.24 4.59 -2.08
C LEU A 190 18.26 3.55 -1.54
N ALA A 191 17.63 2.75 -2.40
CA ALA A 191 16.77 1.64 -2.00
C ALA A 191 17.52 0.31 -2.05
N VAL A 192 17.25 -0.57 -1.08
CA VAL A 192 17.82 -1.93 -1.02
C VAL A 192 16.95 -2.96 -1.73
N GLU A 193 15.64 -2.68 -1.85
CA GLU A 193 14.68 -3.53 -2.54
C GLU A 193 13.58 -2.68 -3.19
N ARG A 194 12.93 -3.25 -4.21
CA ARG A 194 11.78 -2.68 -4.89
C ARG A 194 10.73 -3.75 -5.12
N ALA A 195 9.48 -3.44 -4.79
CA ALA A 195 8.30 -4.23 -5.16
C ALA A 195 7.45 -3.43 -6.16
N ARG A 196 7.10 -4.03 -7.30
CA ARG A 196 6.22 -3.40 -8.30
C ARG A 196 4.80 -3.90 -8.09
N HIS A 197 3.88 -2.96 -7.86
CA HIS A 197 2.45 -3.22 -7.74
C HIS A 197 1.77 -3.01 -9.09
N ARG A 198 0.63 -3.67 -9.30
CA ARG A 198 -0.18 -3.39 -10.49
C ARG A 198 -0.65 -1.92 -10.43
N PRO A 199 -0.45 -1.14 -11.51
CA PRO A 199 -1.08 0.17 -11.63
C PRO A 199 -2.59 0.03 -11.40
N GLN A 200 -3.14 0.78 -10.45
CA GLN A 200 -4.58 0.77 -10.24
C GLN A 200 -5.24 1.39 -11.48
N GLN A 201 -6.00 0.59 -12.21
CA GLN A 201 -6.90 1.04 -13.26
C GLN A 201 -8.32 1.02 -12.70
N GLY A 202 -8.88 2.18 -12.35
CA GLY A 202 -10.24 2.23 -11.82
C GLY A 202 -10.73 3.65 -11.53
N ASN A 203 -12.00 3.89 -11.86
CA ASN A 203 -12.75 5.14 -11.62
C ASN A 203 -12.94 5.51 -10.13
N LEU A 204 -12.29 4.79 -9.19
CA LEU A 204 -12.44 4.96 -7.74
C LEU A 204 -11.47 5.98 -7.15
N ALA A 205 -10.51 6.45 -7.92
CA ALA A 205 -9.71 7.60 -7.54
C ALA A 205 -10.17 8.79 -8.39
N GLN A 206 -10.69 9.84 -7.75
CA GLN A 206 -10.85 11.19 -8.32
C GLN A 206 -9.50 11.83 -8.70
N VAL A 207 -8.49 11.00 -8.99
CA VAL A 207 -7.13 11.40 -9.28
C VAL A 207 -7.02 11.57 -10.79
N SER A 208 -6.67 12.78 -11.22
CA SER A 208 -6.41 13.10 -12.62
C SER A 208 -5.27 12.21 -13.15
N GLY A 209 -5.40 11.76 -14.41
CA GLY A 209 -4.35 11.03 -15.12
C GLY A 209 -4.42 9.50 -15.05
N GLU A 210 -3.58 8.86 -15.86
CA GLU A 210 -3.44 7.40 -15.94
C GLU A 210 -2.20 6.96 -15.15
N ASN A 211 -2.34 6.00 -14.23
CA ASN A 211 -1.21 5.48 -13.46
C ASN A 211 -0.32 4.60 -14.36
N VAL A 212 0.93 5.03 -14.56
CA VAL A 212 1.92 4.35 -15.40
C VAL A 212 2.79 3.41 -14.55
N ALA A 213 3.08 3.80 -13.31
CA ALA A 213 3.83 2.98 -12.37
C ALA A 213 3.31 3.16 -10.93
N ASN A 214 3.41 2.08 -10.16
CA ASN A 214 3.09 2.02 -8.74
C ASN A 214 4.12 1.08 -8.08
N ASP A 215 5.18 1.66 -7.52
CA ASP A 215 6.29 0.92 -6.92
C ASP A 215 6.39 1.21 -5.43
N ALA A 216 6.79 0.22 -4.66
CA ALA A 216 7.25 0.38 -3.28
C ALA A 216 8.76 0.17 -3.23
N TYR A 217 9.45 0.97 -2.43
CA TYR A 217 10.89 0.91 -2.21
C TYR A 217 11.19 0.73 -0.73
N LEU A 218 12.07 -0.23 -0.43
CA LEU A 218 12.61 -0.40 0.92
C LEU A 218 13.89 0.44 1.03
N VAL A 219 13.86 1.46 1.87
CA VAL A 219 14.92 2.48 1.95
C VAL A 219 15.51 2.47 3.37
N PRO A 220 16.84 2.38 3.55
CA PRO A 220 17.45 2.59 4.85
C PRO A 220 17.06 3.96 5.40
N ARG A 221 16.60 4.05 6.66
CA ARG A 221 16.08 5.28 7.27
C ARG A 221 17.01 6.48 7.12
N ARG A 222 18.32 6.25 7.22
CA ARG A 222 19.36 7.28 7.03
C ARG A 222 19.41 7.91 5.63
N LEU A 223 18.80 7.27 4.62
CA LEU A 223 18.74 7.72 3.23
C LEU A 223 17.32 8.19 2.83
N ALA A 224 16.35 8.13 3.74
CA ALA A 224 14.94 8.39 3.44
C ALA A 224 14.69 9.80 2.89
N ASP A 225 15.27 10.83 3.51
CA ASP A 225 15.11 12.22 3.07
C ASP A 225 15.70 12.45 1.66
N GLU A 226 16.88 11.87 1.40
CA GLU A 226 17.52 11.96 0.09
C GLU A 226 16.69 11.23 -0.98
N PHE A 227 16.23 10.02 -0.68
CA PHE A 227 15.36 9.25 -1.55
C PHE A 227 14.09 10.03 -1.90
N ARG A 228 13.36 10.51 -0.88
CA ARG A 228 12.14 11.30 -1.05
C ARG A 228 12.38 12.53 -1.92
N SER A 229 13.44 13.27 -1.64
CA SER A 229 13.80 14.46 -2.41
C SER A 229 14.05 14.12 -3.87
N ARG A 230 14.86 13.10 -4.18
CA ARG A 230 15.16 12.72 -5.57
C ARG A 230 13.90 12.28 -6.33
N MET A 231 13.04 11.47 -5.71
CA MET A 231 11.81 11.01 -6.34
C MET A 231 10.87 12.17 -6.70
N LEU A 232 10.74 13.19 -5.83
CA LEU A 232 9.91 14.36 -6.10
C LEU A 232 10.39 15.18 -7.32
N HIS A 233 11.70 15.20 -7.58
CA HIS A 233 12.29 15.89 -8.73
C HIS A 233 12.39 14.99 -9.99
N ALA A 234 11.90 13.74 -9.94
CA ALA A 234 11.97 12.84 -11.09
C ALA A 234 11.14 13.32 -12.30
N ALA A 235 10.06 14.06 -12.02
CA ALA A 235 9.19 14.67 -13.04
C ALA A 235 9.68 16.04 -13.56
N ASP A 236 10.80 16.57 -13.05
CA ASP A 236 11.26 17.89 -13.44
C ASP A 236 11.58 17.97 -14.93
N GLY A 237 10.99 18.97 -15.58
CA GLY A 237 11.09 19.17 -17.03
C GLY A 237 10.29 18.16 -17.87
N LEU A 238 9.43 17.35 -17.26
CA LEU A 238 8.56 16.39 -17.95
C LEU A 238 7.10 16.88 -17.95
N PRO A 239 6.65 17.58 -19.01
CA PRO A 239 5.31 18.14 -19.05
C PRO A 239 4.23 17.06 -19.08
N GLY A 240 3.15 17.27 -18.32
CA GLY A 240 2.03 16.31 -18.25
C GLY A 240 2.36 15.05 -17.46
N VAL A 241 3.40 15.06 -16.63
CA VAL A 241 3.73 13.95 -15.74
C VAL A 241 3.70 14.41 -14.29
N ARG A 242 3.12 13.58 -13.43
CA ARG A 242 3.13 13.77 -11.98
C ARG A 242 3.75 12.55 -11.32
N VAL A 243 4.63 12.79 -10.35
CA VAL A 243 5.20 11.75 -9.49
C VAL A 243 4.72 12.01 -8.07
N ASP A 244 3.99 11.06 -7.51
CA ASP A 244 3.60 11.07 -6.11
C ASP A 244 4.55 10.19 -5.31
N VAL A 245 4.95 10.68 -4.14
CA VAL A 245 5.75 9.95 -3.16
C VAL A 245 4.98 9.89 -1.86
N THR A 246 4.72 8.68 -1.35
CA THR A 246 3.99 8.45 -0.10
C THR A 246 4.85 7.68 0.89
N GLY A 247 4.68 7.96 2.18
CA GLY A 247 5.42 7.34 3.27
C GLY A 247 6.03 8.37 4.23
N PRO A 248 6.85 7.93 5.19
CA PRO A 248 7.27 6.54 5.38
C PRO A 248 6.11 5.67 5.86
N TRP A 249 6.01 4.44 5.33
CA TRP A 249 5.03 3.45 5.73
C TRP A 249 5.70 2.30 6.50
N ALA A 250 4.91 1.56 7.28
CA ALA A 250 5.29 0.22 7.70
C ALA A 250 5.53 -0.67 6.46
N PRO A 251 6.45 -1.66 6.53
CA PRO A 251 6.94 -2.37 5.34
C PRO A 251 5.98 -3.44 4.80
N TYR A 252 4.73 -3.07 4.51
CA TYR A 252 3.68 -3.97 4.00
C TYR A 252 4.11 -4.78 2.77
N SER A 253 4.81 -4.13 1.82
CA SER A 253 5.22 -4.77 0.57
C SER A 253 6.39 -5.75 0.76
N PHE A 254 7.07 -5.70 1.90
CA PHE A 254 8.30 -6.44 2.17
C PHE A 254 8.19 -7.37 3.39
N ALA A 255 7.11 -7.30 4.16
CA ALA A 255 6.89 -8.10 5.36
C ALA A 255 6.34 -9.51 5.11
N MET A 256 6.00 -9.83 3.86
CA MET A 256 5.54 -11.16 3.46
C MET A 256 6.55 -11.75 2.45
N PRO A 257 7.02 -12.99 2.61
CA PRO A 257 7.69 -13.68 1.52
C PRO A 257 6.69 -13.81 0.35
N PRO A 258 7.15 -13.73 -0.92
CA PRO A 258 6.27 -13.96 -2.06
C PRO A 258 5.66 -15.36 -1.91
N GLU A 259 4.33 -15.42 -1.78
CA GLU A 259 3.63 -16.69 -1.59
C GLU A 259 3.97 -17.60 -2.78
N PRO A 260 4.39 -18.87 -2.56
CA PRO A 260 4.17 -19.88 -3.58
C PRO A 260 2.66 -19.89 -3.82
N TYR A 261 2.25 -19.73 -5.07
CA TYR A 261 0.84 -19.68 -5.49
C TYR A 261 0.03 -20.83 -4.85
N GLU A 262 -0.63 -20.54 -3.72
CA GLU A 262 -1.62 -21.41 -3.10
C GLU A 262 -3.00 -20.87 -3.44
N ARG A 263 -3.84 -21.78 -3.94
CA ARG A 263 -5.18 -21.51 -4.46
C ARG A 263 -6.04 -20.85 -3.39
N GLU A 264 -6.92 -19.95 -3.85
CA GLU A 264 -8.00 -19.35 -3.07
C GLU A 264 -8.62 -20.33 -2.06
N GLY A 265 -8.67 -19.89 -0.80
CA GLY A 265 -9.47 -20.52 0.25
C GLY A 265 -8.73 -21.57 1.08
N ALA A 266 -7.97 -21.13 2.08
CA ALA A 266 -7.64 -21.98 3.22
C ALA A 266 -7.43 -21.14 4.48
N VAL A 267 -8.39 -21.19 5.40
CA VAL A 267 -8.18 -20.89 6.82
C VAL A 267 -7.13 -21.87 7.32
N ARG A 268 -6.04 -21.37 7.91
CA ARG A 268 -5.12 -22.21 8.67
C ARG A 268 -5.81 -22.52 10.00
N GLN A 269 -6.16 -23.79 10.19
CA GLN A 269 -6.78 -24.34 11.40
C GLN A 269 -5.80 -24.36 12.57
#